data_AF-A0A3D1B3Z5-F1
#
_entry.id   AF-A0A3D1B3Z5-F1
#
_cell.length_a   1.000
_cell.length_b   1.000
_cell.length_c   1.000
_cell.angle_alpha   90.00
_cell.angle_beta   90.00
_cell.angle_gamma   90.00
#
_symmetry.space_group_name_H-M   'P 1'
#
loop_
_entity.id
_entity.type
_entity.pdbx_description
1 polymer ?
#
loop_
_entity_poly.entity_id
_entity_poly.type
_entity_poly.pdbx_seq_one_letter_code
_entity_poly.pdbx_strand_id
1 'polypeptide(L)'
;MKNLRPLSLFYSTLAMLPASVALAQDLPPAVQAVEARGAEVVGSFDAPGGLKGYAARYNGQGIALYLTPDGDHVLIGSLLDASGEDLTRAPLEKLVYEPLSKEMWQRLESSTWIQDGAVEAPRIVYLFSDPNCPYCNMFWKQARPWVESGDVQLRHVMVGM
;
A
#
# COMPACT_ATOMS: atom_id res chain seq x y z
N MET A 1 -37.37 -55.50 -33.86
CA MET A 1 -36.36 -54.79 -34.68
C MET A 1 -36.36 -53.31 -34.31
N LYS A 2 -35.37 -52.86 -33.52
CA LYS A 2 -34.82 -51.50 -33.45
C LYS A 2 -33.68 -51.55 -32.43
N ASN A 3 -32.47 -51.45 -32.96
CA ASN A 3 -31.20 -51.71 -32.28
C ASN A 3 -30.80 -50.51 -31.41
N LEU A 4 -30.47 -50.77 -30.13
CA LEU A 4 -29.63 -49.88 -29.31
C LEU A 4 -28.15 -50.19 -29.59
N ARG A 5 -27.33 -49.15 -29.73
CA ARG A 5 -25.84 -49.23 -29.70
C ARG A 5 -25.23 -47.82 -29.57
N PRO A 6 -23.97 -47.67 -29.10
CA PRO A 6 -23.68 -47.28 -27.73
C PRO A 6 -22.88 -45.97 -27.61
N LEU A 7 -22.87 -45.43 -26.39
CA LEU A 7 -22.23 -44.21 -25.94
C LEU A 7 -20.68 -44.33 -25.97
N SER A 8 -20.00 -43.49 -26.74
CA SER A 8 -18.53 -43.39 -26.77
C SER A 8 -18.01 -42.62 -25.56
N LEU A 9 -17.19 -43.27 -24.72
CA LEU A 9 -16.41 -42.61 -23.66
C LEU A 9 -15.20 -41.89 -24.26
N PHE A 10 -15.11 -40.58 -24.07
CA PHE A 10 -13.90 -39.78 -24.29
C PHE A 10 -13.02 -39.82 -23.02
N TYR A 11 -11.83 -40.43 -23.10
CA TYR A 11 -10.80 -40.34 -22.07
C TYR A 11 -10.06 -39.01 -22.22
N SER A 12 -10.13 -38.15 -21.19
CA SER A 12 -9.37 -36.89 -21.13
C SER A 12 -8.19 -37.06 -20.18
N THR A 13 -6.96 -37.06 -20.71
CA THR A 13 -5.71 -37.10 -19.92
C THR A 13 -5.35 -35.70 -19.46
N LEU A 14 -5.51 -35.44 -18.16
CA LEU A 14 -5.16 -34.18 -17.51
C LEU A 14 -3.64 -34.14 -17.23
N ALA A 15 -2.91 -33.29 -17.94
CA ALA A 15 -1.49 -33.04 -17.71
C ALA A 15 -1.30 -32.14 -16.47
N MET A 16 -0.62 -32.64 -15.43
CA MET A 16 -0.21 -31.84 -14.27
C MET A 16 1.07 -31.06 -14.61
N LEU A 17 0.98 -29.73 -14.64
CA LEU A 17 2.16 -28.85 -14.61
C LEU A 17 2.70 -28.75 -13.17
N PRO A 18 4.03 -28.79 -12.96
CA PRO A 18 4.63 -28.57 -11.65
C PRO A 18 4.50 -27.10 -11.26
N ALA A 19 3.77 -26.82 -10.18
CA ALA A 19 3.72 -25.50 -9.56
C ALA A 19 5.03 -25.25 -8.80
N SER A 20 5.72 -24.16 -9.14
CA SER A 20 6.87 -23.67 -8.37
C SER A 20 6.37 -23.17 -7.01
N VAL A 21 6.66 -23.91 -5.94
CA VAL A 21 6.37 -23.48 -4.58
C VAL A 21 7.47 -22.49 -4.16
N ALA A 22 7.16 -21.20 -4.18
CA ALA A 22 7.99 -20.20 -3.53
C ALA A 22 7.87 -20.38 -2.01
N LEU A 23 8.92 -20.86 -1.35
CA LEU A 23 9.00 -20.89 0.11
C LEU A 23 9.16 -19.45 0.60
N ALA A 24 8.13 -18.92 1.25
CA ALA A 24 8.28 -17.74 2.09
C ALA A 24 9.37 -18.05 3.14
N GLN A 25 10.43 -17.25 3.18
CA GLN A 25 11.41 -17.36 4.26
C GLN A 25 10.74 -16.91 5.54
N ASP A 26 10.66 -17.80 6.53
CA ASP A 26 10.09 -17.48 7.83
C ASP A 26 10.87 -16.33 8.48
N LEU A 27 10.15 -15.36 9.03
CA LEU A 27 10.74 -14.22 9.72
C LEU A 27 11.51 -14.68 10.97
N PRO A 28 12.57 -13.97 11.39
CA PRO A 28 13.29 -14.31 12.62
C PRO A 28 12.35 -14.31 13.85
N PRO A 29 12.56 -15.21 14.84
CA PRO A 29 11.67 -15.33 16.00
C PRO A 29 11.41 -14.01 16.73
N ALA A 30 12.45 -13.18 16.88
CA ALA A 30 12.33 -11.86 17.52
C ALA A 30 11.42 -10.89 16.73
N VAL A 31 11.41 -10.98 15.39
CA VAL A 31 10.52 -10.19 14.52
C VAL A 31 9.09 -10.74 14.58
N GLN A 32 8.94 -12.08 14.55
CA GLN A 32 7.63 -12.74 14.71
C GLN A 32 6.96 -12.36 16.04
N ALA A 33 7.75 -12.22 17.12
CA ALA A 33 7.23 -11.78 18.42
C ALA A 33 6.66 -10.35 18.39
N VAL A 34 7.15 -9.49 17.49
CA VAL A 34 6.57 -8.15 17.26
C VAL A 34 5.31 -8.26 16.39
N GLU A 35 5.30 -9.13 15.38
CA GLU A 35 4.08 -9.37 14.60
C GLU A 35 2.93 -9.92 15.44
N ALA A 36 3.21 -10.83 16.36
CA ALA A 36 2.23 -11.36 17.31
C ALA A 36 1.59 -10.28 18.20
N ARG A 37 2.17 -9.07 18.25
CA ARG A 37 1.63 -7.90 18.97
C ARG A 37 0.88 -6.93 18.07
N GLY A 38 0.66 -7.28 16.79
CA GLY A 38 -0.14 -6.53 15.83
C GLY A 38 0.66 -5.75 14.79
N ALA A 39 1.98 -5.97 14.69
CA ALA A 39 2.74 -5.46 13.55
C ALA A 39 2.57 -6.38 12.33
N GLU A 40 2.60 -5.80 11.13
CA GLU A 40 2.56 -6.53 9.86
C GLU A 40 3.86 -6.22 9.11
N VAL A 41 4.77 -7.17 8.98
CA VAL A 41 6.01 -6.95 8.23
C VAL A 41 5.71 -6.96 6.73
N VAL A 42 6.03 -5.87 6.04
CA VAL A 42 5.77 -5.70 4.60
C VAL A 42 7.02 -5.82 3.75
N GLY A 43 8.21 -5.80 4.37
CA GLY A 43 9.47 -5.97 3.66
C GLY A 43 10.68 -5.91 4.57
N SER A 44 11.85 -6.19 4.00
CA SER A 44 13.15 -6.03 4.67
C SER A 44 14.06 -5.07 3.91
N PHE A 45 15.02 -4.50 4.61
CA PHE A 45 16.03 -3.61 4.07
C PHE A 45 17.35 -3.78 4.81
N ASP A 46 18.45 -3.34 4.19
CA ASP A 46 19.77 -3.39 4.81
C ASP A 46 19.97 -2.18 5.72
N ALA A 47 20.56 -2.42 6.89
CA ALA A 47 20.89 -1.39 7.86
C ALA A 47 22.37 -1.52 8.27
N PRO A 48 23.03 -0.41 8.65
CA PRO A 48 24.43 -0.44 9.08
C PRO A 48 24.58 -1.11 10.46
N GLY A 49 25.82 -1.38 10.85
CA GLY A 49 26.13 -1.92 12.18
C GLY A 49 25.78 -3.40 12.38
N GLY A 50 25.62 -4.16 11.28
CA GLY A 50 25.22 -5.57 11.32
C GLY A 50 23.73 -5.77 11.62
N LEU A 51 22.94 -4.69 11.64
CA LEU A 51 21.50 -4.75 11.83
C LEU A 51 20.81 -5.20 10.53
N LYS A 52 19.74 -5.99 10.66
CA LYS A 52 18.80 -6.22 9.56
C LYS A 52 17.52 -5.43 9.80
N GLY A 53 17.16 -4.58 8.84
CA GLY A 53 15.94 -3.77 8.90
C GLY A 53 14.74 -4.54 8.36
N TYR A 54 13.60 -4.39 9.03
CA TYR A 54 12.28 -4.80 8.54
C TYR A 54 11.35 -3.60 8.59
N ALA A 55 10.66 -3.36 7.49
CA ALA A 55 9.60 -2.37 7.41
C ALA A 55 8.29 -3.06 7.78
N ALA A 56 7.58 -2.51 8.75
CA ALA A 56 6.32 -3.05 9.20
C ALA A 56 5.25 -1.96 9.32
N ARG A 57 3.99 -2.38 9.33
CA ARG A 57 2.84 -1.53 9.63
C ARG A 57 2.33 -1.84 11.02
N TYR A 58 2.02 -0.81 11.79
CA TYR A 58 1.39 -0.94 13.10
C TYR A 58 0.34 0.14 13.24
N ASN A 59 -0.93 -0.25 13.45
CA ASN A 59 -2.08 0.67 13.50
C ASN A 59 -2.15 1.66 12.32
N GLY A 60 -1.78 1.20 11.11
CA GLY A 60 -1.77 2.01 9.89
C GLY A 60 -0.54 2.91 9.70
N GLN A 61 0.38 2.96 10.67
CA GLN A 61 1.63 3.71 10.58
C GLN A 61 2.80 2.80 10.23
N GLY A 62 3.75 3.27 9.42
CA GLY A 62 5.00 2.58 9.16
C GLY A 62 5.94 2.66 10.35
N ILE A 63 6.49 1.52 10.76
CA ILE A 63 7.53 1.39 11.78
C ILE A 63 8.69 0.57 11.21
N ALA A 64 9.90 0.83 11.72
CA ALA A 64 11.06 0.01 11.41
C ALA A 64 11.43 -0.86 12.61
N LEU A 65 11.75 -2.11 12.30
CA LEU A 65 12.27 -3.11 13.23
C LEU A 65 13.72 -3.39 12.83
N TYR A 66 14.64 -3.25 13.76
CA TYR A 66 16.05 -3.54 13.55
C TYR A 66 16.43 -4.77 14.35
N LEU A 67 16.61 -5.89 13.64
CA LEU A 67 17.13 -7.12 14.23
C LEU A 67 18.62 -6.93 14.53
N THR A 68 19.02 -7.21 15.76
CA THR A 68 20.43 -7.17 16.19
C THR A 68 21.23 -8.31 15.57
N PRO A 69 22.57 -8.20 15.49
CA PRO A 69 23.41 -9.22 14.86
C PRO A 69 23.34 -10.62 15.51
N ASP A 70 22.87 -10.70 16.76
CA ASP A 70 22.64 -11.96 17.47
C ASP A 70 21.38 -12.71 16.99
N GLY A 71 20.46 -12.04 16.28
CA GLY A 71 19.21 -12.61 15.80
C GLY A 71 18.09 -12.74 16.84
N ASP A 72 18.36 -12.39 18.11
CA ASP A 72 17.45 -12.64 19.24
C ASP A 72 16.75 -11.38 19.76
N HIS A 73 17.23 -10.19 19.38
CA HIS A 73 16.64 -8.92 19.81
C HIS A 73 16.21 -8.04 18.63
N VAL A 74 15.17 -7.26 18.87
CA VAL A 74 14.65 -6.28 17.90
C VAL A 74 14.53 -4.93 18.57
N LEU A 75 15.10 -3.91 17.92
CA LEU A 75 14.91 -2.51 18.27
C LEU A 75 13.82 -1.92 17.39
N ILE A 76 12.97 -1.06 17.96
CA ILE A 76 11.88 -0.40 17.24
C ILE A 76 12.11 1.11 17.34
N GLY A 77 12.20 1.79 16.19
CA GLY A 77 12.40 3.25 16.18
C GLY A 77 13.11 3.75 14.92
N SER A 78 13.76 4.90 15.05
CA SER A 78 14.57 5.52 14.00
C SER A 78 16.07 5.26 14.21
N LEU A 79 16.79 5.09 13.12
CA LEU A 79 18.25 4.95 13.08
C LEU A 79 18.85 6.17 12.42
N LEU A 80 19.59 6.96 13.19
CA LEU A 80 20.28 8.14 12.70
C LEU A 80 21.76 7.84 12.51
N ASP A 81 22.34 8.42 11.47
CA ASP A 81 23.79 8.36 11.25
C ASP A 81 24.56 9.45 12.03
N ALA A 82 25.88 9.50 11.85
CA ALA A 82 26.74 10.46 12.54
C ALA A 82 26.48 11.93 12.15
N SER A 83 25.82 12.18 11.01
CA SER A 83 25.39 13.52 10.57
C SER A 83 24.00 13.90 11.09
N GLY A 84 23.27 12.95 11.69
CA GLY A 84 21.88 13.10 12.10
C GLY A 84 20.88 12.78 10.98
N GLU A 85 21.33 12.17 9.87
CA GLU A 85 20.44 11.71 8.80
C GLU A 85 19.62 10.51 9.29
N ASP A 86 18.31 10.56 9.09
CA ASP A 86 17.37 9.49 9.43
C ASP A 86 17.35 8.41 8.34
N LEU A 87 18.12 7.35 8.56
CA LEU A 87 18.25 6.21 7.65
C LEU A 87 16.99 5.33 7.60
N THR A 88 16.02 5.56 8.49
CA THR A 88 14.76 4.82 8.55
C THR A 88 13.75 5.32 7.53
N ARG A 89 13.77 6.62 7.22
CA ARG A 89 12.74 7.28 6.42
C ARG A 89 12.61 6.70 5.02
N ALA A 90 13.71 6.63 4.27
CA ALA A 90 13.68 6.19 2.88
C ALA A 90 13.20 4.72 2.72
N PRO A 91 13.66 3.76 3.55
CA PRO A 91 13.09 2.41 3.55
C PRO A 91 11.59 2.36 3.83
N LEU A 92 11.09 3.10 4.84
CA LEU A 92 9.66 3.11 5.16
C LEU A 92 8.83 3.77 4.06
N GLU A 93 9.33 4.86 3.47
CA GLU A 93 8.68 5.50 2.32
C GLU A 93 8.49 4.50 1.18
N LYS A 94 9.56 3.78 0.83
CA LYS A 94 9.54 2.83 -0.28
C LYS A 94 8.72 1.58 0.00
N LEU A 95 8.85 1.01 1.20
CA LEU A 95 8.29 -0.32 1.51
C LEU A 95 6.89 -0.25 2.12
N VAL A 96 6.55 0.83 2.81
CA VAL A 96 5.26 0.99 3.48
C VAL A 96 4.39 2.02 2.75
N TYR A 97 4.87 3.25 2.65
CA TYR A 97 4.01 4.37 2.26
C TYR A 97 3.75 4.43 0.76
N GLU A 98 4.72 4.08 -0.10
CA GLU A 98 4.53 4.08 -1.54
C GLU A 98 3.48 3.03 -2.01
N PRO A 99 3.54 1.75 -1.59
CA PRO A 99 2.51 0.77 -1.93
C PRO A 99 1.14 1.16 -1.36
N LEU A 100 1.10 1.62 -0.12
CA LEU A 100 -0.13 2.07 0.52
C LEU A 100 -0.72 3.27 -0.22
N SER A 101 0.11 4.23 -0.63
CA SER A 101 -0.32 5.41 -1.39
C SER A 101 -0.90 5.01 -2.74
N LYS A 102 -0.27 4.07 -3.45
CA LYS A 102 -0.78 3.54 -4.73
C LYS A 102 -2.16 2.89 -4.53
N GLU A 103 -2.31 2.07 -3.50
CA GLU A 103 -3.59 1.44 -3.17
C GLU A 103 -4.66 2.49 -2.84
N MET A 104 -4.33 3.48 -2.00
CA MET A 104 -5.27 4.55 -1.64
C MET A 104 -5.66 5.39 -2.85
N TRP A 105 -4.72 5.69 -3.74
CA TRP A 105 -4.97 6.44 -4.96
C TRP A 105 -5.93 5.70 -5.90
N GLN A 106 -5.74 4.39 -6.08
CA GLN A 106 -6.65 3.53 -6.85
C GLN A 106 -8.04 3.49 -6.23
N ARG A 107 -8.13 3.38 -4.89
CA ARG A 107 -9.42 3.40 -4.18
C ARG A 107 -10.17 4.71 -4.40
N LEU A 108 -9.48 5.84 -4.28
CA LEU A 108 -10.04 7.17 -4.56
C LEU A 108 -10.48 7.32 -6.02
N GLU A 109 -9.71 6.78 -6.96
CA GLU A 109 -10.08 6.78 -8.37
C GLU A 109 -11.35 5.98 -8.66
N SER A 110 -11.49 4.82 -8.03
CA SER A 110 -12.66 3.94 -8.17
C SER A 110 -13.88 4.38 -7.35
N SER A 111 -13.74 5.36 -6.45
CA SER A 111 -14.86 5.80 -5.60
C SER A 111 -15.86 6.66 -6.38
N THR A 112 -17.02 6.93 -5.78
CA THR A 112 -17.93 7.94 -6.30
C THR A 112 -17.43 9.33 -5.92
N TRP A 113 -17.01 10.10 -6.92
CA TRP A 113 -16.57 11.49 -6.76
C TRP A 113 -17.23 12.38 -7.81
N ILE A 114 -17.25 13.69 -7.54
CA ILE A 114 -17.79 14.72 -8.43
C ILE A 114 -16.61 15.49 -9.04
N GLN A 115 -16.60 15.60 -10.36
CA GLN A 115 -15.58 16.34 -11.09
C GLN A 115 -15.75 17.86 -10.92
N ASP A 116 -14.66 18.57 -10.72
CA ASP A 116 -14.57 20.02 -10.81
C ASP A 116 -13.27 20.41 -11.53
N GLY A 117 -13.40 20.96 -12.74
CA GLY A 117 -12.28 21.25 -13.65
C GLY A 117 -12.25 20.39 -14.92
N ALA A 118 -11.22 20.60 -15.74
CA ALA A 118 -11.05 19.89 -17.01
C ALA A 118 -10.72 18.41 -16.80
N VAL A 119 -11.31 17.52 -17.62
CA VAL A 119 -11.04 16.07 -17.60
C VAL A 119 -9.55 15.78 -17.84
N GLU A 120 -8.94 16.56 -18.74
CA GLU A 120 -7.55 16.43 -19.18
C GLU A 120 -6.56 17.27 -18.35
N ALA A 121 -6.98 17.82 -17.20
CA ALA A 121 -6.07 18.59 -16.37
C ALA A 121 -4.89 17.71 -15.90
N PRO A 122 -3.64 18.18 -16.00
CA PRO A 122 -2.46 17.36 -15.73
C PRO A 122 -2.27 17.01 -14.26
N ARG A 123 -3.01 17.65 -13.34
CA ARG A 123 -2.92 17.43 -11.90
C ARG A 123 -4.30 17.10 -11.34
N ILE A 124 -4.38 15.98 -10.63
CA ILE A 124 -5.60 15.52 -9.96
C ILE A 124 -5.43 15.71 -8.45
N VAL A 125 -6.42 16.32 -7.82
CA VAL A 125 -6.50 16.45 -6.36
C VAL A 125 -7.80 15.85 -5.89
N TYR A 126 -7.74 14.82 -5.05
CA TYR A 126 -8.91 14.28 -4.37
C TYR A 126 -9.21 15.09 -3.11
N LEU A 127 -10.49 15.40 -2.89
CA LEU A 127 -10.92 16.18 -1.72
C LEU A 127 -12.15 15.55 -1.07
N PHE A 128 -12.01 15.09 0.17
CA PHE A 128 -13.16 14.77 1.00
C PHE A 128 -13.89 16.07 1.37
N SER A 129 -15.12 16.21 0.89
CA SER A 129 -15.87 17.47 0.94
C SER A 129 -17.19 17.28 1.68
N ASP A 130 -17.40 18.09 2.71
CA ASP A 130 -18.67 18.17 3.43
C ASP A 130 -19.38 19.49 3.06
N PRO A 131 -20.69 19.48 2.71
CA PRO A 131 -21.44 20.68 2.38
C PRO A 131 -21.46 21.75 3.48
N ASN A 132 -21.35 21.35 4.74
CA ASN A 132 -21.40 22.21 5.92
C ASN A 132 -20.00 22.63 6.40
N CYS A 133 -18.92 22.25 5.71
CA CYS A 133 -17.56 22.61 6.10
C CYS A 133 -17.12 23.96 5.47
N PRO A 134 -16.92 25.03 6.26
CA PRO A 134 -16.50 26.33 5.73
C PRO A 134 -15.10 26.29 5.08
N TYR A 135 -14.21 25.43 5.58
CA TYR A 135 -12.87 25.28 5.02
C TYR A 135 -12.86 24.53 3.69
N CYS A 136 -13.77 23.57 3.48
CA CYS A 136 -13.96 22.97 2.16
C CYS A 136 -14.40 24.03 1.14
N ASN A 137 -15.33 24.92 1.52
CA ASN A 137 -15.73 26.03 0.66
C ASN A 137 -14.60 27.04 0.41
N MET A 138 -13.82 27.36 1.45
CA MET A 138 -12.67 28.24 1.34
C MET A 138 -11.60 27.68 0.38
N PHE A 139 -11.23 26.41 0.53
CA PHE A 139 -10.28 25.76 -0.37
C PHE A 139 -10.81 25.73 -1.82
N TRP A 140 -12.10 25.39 -2.00
CA TRP A 140 -12.73 25.42 -3.32
C TRP A 140 -12.58 26.80 -3.99
N LYS A 141 -12.82 27.89 -3.26
CA LYS A 141 -12.61 29.27 -3.75
C LYS A 141 -11.15 29.56 -4.08
N GLN A 142 -10.23 29.14 -3.21
CA GLN A 142 -8.80 29.36 -3.41
C GLN A 142 -8.26 28.60 -4.62
N ALA A 143 -8.79 27.41 -4.91
CA ALA A 143 -8.35 26.59 -6.02
C ALA A 143 -8.82 27.09 -7.41
N ARG A 144 -9.77 28.04 -7.46
CA ARG A 144 -10.38 28.51 -8.73
C ARG A 144 -9.38 28.86 -9.83
N PRO A 145 -8.29 29.62 -9.59
CA PRO A 145 -7.38 29.99 -10.66
C PRO A 145 -6.77 28.81 -11.41
N TRP A 146 -6.49 27.69 -10.71
CA TRP A 146 -5.91 26.49 -11.32
C TRP A 146 -6.95 25.56 -11.96
N VAL A 147 -8.17 25.54 -11.40
CA VAL A 147 -9.27 24.74 -11.94
C VAL A 147 -9.79 25.37 -13.23
N GLU A 148 -9.95 26.69 -13.24
CA GLU A 148 -10.44 27.46 -14.38
C GLU A 148 -9.40 27.58 -15.51
N SER A 149 -8.10 27.56 -15.19
CA SER A 149 -7.03 27.51 -16.21
C SER A 149 -6.88 26.12 -16.85
N GLY A 150 -7.50 25.08 -16.28
CA GLY A 150 -7.34 23.69 -16.70
C GLY A 150 -6.08 23.01 -16.18
N ASP A 151 -5.33 23.62 -15.25
CA ASP A 151 -4.10 23.05 -14.69
C ASP A 151 -4.36 21.97 -13.63
N VAL A 152 -5.53 22.04 -12.97
CA VAL A 152 -5.92 21.13 -11.88
C VAL A 152 -7.37 20.67 -12.06
N GLN A 153 -7.61 19.40 -11.77
CA GLN A 153 -8.95 18.83 -11.57
C GLN A 153 -9.11 18.45 -10.10
N LEU A 154 -10.14 18.98 -9.46
CA LEU A 154 -10.57 18.49 -8.16
C LEU A 154 -11.56 17.33 -8.36
N ARG A 155 -11.38 16.27 -7.59
CA ARG A 155 -12.31 15.13 -7.51
C ARG A 155 -12.90 15.09 -6.11
N HIS A 156 -14.12 15.62 -5.98
CA HIS A 156 -14.79 15.77 -4.69
C HIS A 156 -15.42 14.44 -4.25
N VAL A 157 -14.89 13.84 -3.18
CA VAL A 157 -15.50 12.70 -2.50
C VAL A 157 -16.42 13.24 -1.41
N MET A 158 -17.74 13.13 -1.61
CA MET A 158 -18.70 13.74 -0.68
C MET A 158 -18.84 12.93 0.61
N VAL A 159 -18.85 13.61 1.75
CA VAL A 159 -19.08 13.04 3.09
C VAL A 159 -20.13 13.84 3.85
N GLY A 160 -20.60 13.31 4.98
CA GLY A 160 -21.50 13.99 5.93
C GLY A 160 -21.03 13.71 7.35
N MET A 161 -20.30 14.65 7.96
CA MET A 161 -19.64 14.53 9.26
C MET A 161 -20.08 15.60 10.26
#